data_AF-A0A0D3IM19-F1
#
_entry.id   AF-A0A0D3IM19-F1
#
_cell.length_a   1.000
_cell.length_b   1.000
_cell.length_c   1.000
_cell.angle_alpha   90.00
_cell.angle_beta   90.00
_cell.angle_gamma   90.00
#
_symmetry.space_group_name_H-M   'P 1'
#
loop_
_entity.id
_entity.type
_entity.pdbx_description
1 polymer ?
#
loop_
_entity_poly.entity_id
_entity_poly.type
_entity_poly.pdbx_seq_one_letter_code
_entity_poly.pdbx_strand_id
1 'polypeptide(L)'
;MAAQVSKKRKFVADGVFFAELNELLTRELAEDGYSGVEVRVTPMRTEVIIRATRTQNVLGEKGRRIRELTAVVQKRWNFSENSVELYAEKVNNRGLCAVAQCESLRYKLIGGLAVRRACYGVVRFVMESGAKGVE
;
A
#
# COMPACT_ATOMS: atom_id res chain seq x y z
N MET A 1 14.10 -7.49 28.46
CA MET A 1 14.46 -6.06 28.41
C MET A 1 14.53 -5.64 26.95
N ALA A 2 13.84 -4.57 26.56
CA ALA A 2 14.03 -4.01 25.22
C ALA A 2 15.50 -3.63 25.06
N ALA A 3 16.16 -4.11 24.01
CA ALA A 3 17.55 -3.78 23.75
C ALA A 3 17.70 -2.26 23.69
N GLN A 4 18.68 -1.70 24.41
CA GLN A 4 18.92 -0.26 24.41
C GLN A 4 19.56 0.12 23.08
N VAL A 5 18.73 0.45 22.09
CA VAL A 5 19.18 0.85 20.75
C VAL A 5 19.35 2.37 20.70
N SER A 6 20.45 2.84 20.10
CA SER A 6 20.64 4.28 19.88
C SER A 6 19.49 4.86 19.05
N LYS A 7 19.08 6.11 19.33
CA LYS A 7 18.00 6.77 18.57
C LYS A 7 18.25 6.73 17.05
N LYS A 8 19.50 6.94 16.60
CA LYS A 8 19.87 6.87 15.18
C LYS A 8 19.60 5.50 14.56
N ARG A 9 20.07 4.43 15.20
CA ARG A 9 19.84 3.05 14.75
C ARG A 9 18.35 2.69 14.78
N LYS A 10 17.60 3.19 15.75
CA LYS A 10 16.14 3.00 15.81
C LYS A 10 15.45 3.60 14.58
N PHE A 11 15.69 4.87 14.26
CA PHE A 11 15.07 5.52 13.09
C PHE A 11 15.43 4.83 11.77
N VAL A 12 16.68 4.35 11.64
CA VAL A 12 17.08 3.59 10.46
C VAL A 12 16.34 2.25 10.39
N ALA A 13 16.25 1.51 11.50
CA ALA A 13 15.52 0.25 11.54
C ALA A 13 14.02 0.42 11.22
N ASP A 14 13.39 1.47 11.79
CA ASP A 14 11.99 1.80 11.53
C ASP A 14 11.76 2.17 10.05
N GLY A 15 12.70 2.90 9.43
CA GLY A 15 12.66 3.24 8.00
C GLY A 15 12.84 2.02 7.09
N VAL A 16 13.74 1.10 7.44
CA VAL A 16 13.93 -0.17 6.71
C VAL A 16 12.66 -1.03 6.81
N PHE A 17 12.06 -1.12 8.00
CA PHE A 17 10.79 -1.80 8.20
C PHE A 17 9.69 -1.21 7.31
N PHE A 18 9.54 0.11 7.29
CA PHE A 18 8.55 0.79 6.45
C PHE A 18 8.77 0.51 4.95
N ALA A 19 10.02 0.60 4.48
CA ALA A 19 10.35 0.36 3.07
C ALA A 19 10.08 -1.09 2.65
N GLU A 20 10.44 -2.06 3.49
CA GLU A 20 10.20 -3.48 3.24
C GLU A 20 8.70 -3.80 3.24
N LEU A 21 7.94 -3.24 4.19
CA LEU A 21 6.49 -3.40 4.25
C LEU A 21 5.80 -2.79 3.03
N ASN A 22 6.20 -1.58 2.63
CA ASN A 22 5.68 -0.91 1.45
C ASN A 22 5.94 -1.73 0.18
N GLU A 23 7.15 -2.27 0.01
CA GLU A 23 7.49 -3.11 -1.15
C GLU A 23 6.69 -4.42 -1.17
N LEU A 24 6.54 -5.09 -0.02
CA LEU A 24 5.75 -6.31 0.10
C LEU A 24 4.28 -6.06 -0.30
N LEU A 25 3.67 -5.01 0.25
CA LEU A 25 2.27 -4.68 -0.04
C LEU A 25 2.08 -4.19 -1.48
N THR A 26 3.05 -3.46 -2.04
CA THR A 26 3.02 -3.04 -3.44
C THR A 26 2.93 -4.25 -4.37
N ARG A 27 3.72 -5.30 -4.12
CA ARG A 27 3.70 -6.51 -4.97
C ARG A 27 2.42 -7.32 -4.79
N GLU A 28 1.99 -7.51 -3.55
CA GLU A 28 0.86 -8.38 -3.22
C GLU A 28 -0.50 -7.76 -3.59
N LEU A 29 -0.62 -6.43 -3.47
CA LEU A 29 -1.87 -5.69 -3.67
C LEU A 29 -1.86 -4.85 -4.94
N ALA A 30 -0.90 -5.07 -5.86
CA ALA A 30 -0.82 -4.38 -7.16
C ALA A 30 -2.10 -4.57 -8.00
N GLU A 31 -2.79 -5.69 -7.82
CA GLU A 31 -4.07 -5.91 -8.48
C GLU A 31 -5.17 -5.09 -7.84
N ASP A 32 -5.15 -4.85 -6.54
CA ASP A 32 -6.24 -4.19 -5.83
C ASP A 32 -6.14 -2.65 -5.84
N GLY A 33 -5.15 -2.12 -6.56
CA GLY A 33 -4.91 -0.70 -6.73
C GLY A 33 -4.32 -0.10 -5.45
N TYR A 34 -3.18 -0.63 -5.05
CA TYR A 34 -2.44 -0.16 -3.88
C TYR A 34 -1.92 1.26 -4.13
N SER A 35 -2.02 2.10 -3.10
CA SER A 35 -1.56 3.50 -3.17
C SER A 35 -0.45 3.82 -2.19
N GLY A 36 -0.34 3.05 -1.11
CA GLY A 36 0.62 3.32 -0.05
C GLY A 36 0.18 2.74 1.28
N VAL A 37 1.11 2.81 2.24
CA VAL A 37 0.90 2.35 3.61
C VAL A 37 1.28 3.46 4.58
N GLU A 38 0.54 3.56 5.68
CA GLU A 38 0.87 4.41 6.82
C GLU A 38 1.05 3.52 8.04
N VAL A 39 2.19 3.62 8.71
CA VAL A 39 2.49 2.85 9.93
C VAL A 39 2.42 3.79 11.11
N ARG A 40 1.52 3.51 12.05
CA ARG A 40 1.41 4.21 13.33
C ARG A 40 1.89 3.30 14.45
N VAL A 41 3.02 3.65 15.05
CA VAL A 41 3.61 2.88 16.14
C VAL A 41 3.20 3.51 17.46
N THR A 42 2.38 2.80 18.23
CA THR A 42 2.15 3.11 19.65
C THR A 42 2.91 2.11 20.53
N PRO A 43 3.22 2.44 21.80
CA PRO A 43 3.90 1.51 22.70
C PRO A 43 3.15 0.18 22.92
N MET A 44 1.83 0.17 22.72
CA MET A 44 1.01 -1.03 22.91
C MET A 44 0.73 -1.78 21.61
N ARG A 45 0.52 -1.06 20.50
CA ARG A 45 0.14 -1.64 19.20
C ARG A 45 0.76 -0.88 18.02
N THR A 46 1.09 -1.63 16.99
CA THR A 46 1.45 -1.08 15.68
C THR A 46 0.26 -1.21 14.75
N GLU A 47 -0.26 -0.08 14.30
CA GLU A 47 -1.35 -0.01 13.33
C GLU A 47 -0.77 0.21 11.94
N VAL A 48 -1.17 -0.64 11.00
CA VAL A 48 -0.75 -0.55 9.60
C VAL A 48 -1.99 -0.23 8.76
N ILE A 49 -2.03 0.98 8.22
CA ILE A 49 -3.16 1.48 7.41
C ILE A 49 -2.79 1.36 5.94
N ILE A 50 -3.42 0.43 5.25
CA ILE A 50 -3.25 0.17 3.82
C ILE A 50 -4.22 1.07 3.06
N ARG A 51 -3.68 1.95 2.22
CA ARG A 51 -4.50 2.80 1.32
C ARG A 51 -4.64 2.11 -0.02
N ALA A 52 -5.86 1.73 -0.38
CA ALA A 52 -6.14 1.05 -1.64
C ALA A 52 -7.41 1.58 -2.31
N THR A 53 -7.51 1.40 -3.63
CA THR A 53 -8.73 1.77 -4.37
C THR A 53 -9.86 0.77 -4.15
N ARG A 54 -9.54 -0.54 -4.08
CA ARG A 54 -10.48 -1.64 -3.88
C ARG A 54 -10.32 -2.28 -2.49
N THR A 55 -10.77 -1.58 -1.45
CA THR A 55 -10.64 -2.04 -0.06
C THR A 55 -11.28 -3.42 0.18
N GLN A 56 -12.42 -3.71 -0.44
CA GLN A 56 -13.11 -5.01 -0.28
C GLN A 56 -12.24 -6.21 -0.68
N ASN A 57 -11.45 -6.08 -1.75
CA ASN A 57 -10.55 -7.15 -2.18
C ASN A 57 -9.35 -7.33 -1.23
N VAL A 58 -8.88 -6.23 -0.63
CA VAL A 58 -7.82 -6.25 0.39
C VAL A 58 -8.30 -6.95 1.66
N LEU A 59 -9.57 -6.75 2.06
CA LEU A 59 -10.18 -7.53 3.15
C LEU A 59 -10.34 -9.01 2.77
N GLY A 60 -10.80 -9.27 1.54
CA GLY A 60 -11.13 -10.60 1.04
C GLY A 60 -12.41 -11.17 1.65
N GLU A 61 -12.75 -12.41 1.29
CA GLU A 61 -13.97 -13.06 1.77
C GLU A 61 -13.98 -13.17 3.31
N LYS A 62 -14.99 -12.56 3.94
CA LYS A 62 -15.14 -12.50 5.41
C LYS A 62 -13.87 -11.99 6.13
N GLY A 63 -13.03 -11.17 5.46
CA GLY A 63 -11.78 -10.68 6.06
C GLY A 63 -10.65 -11.72 6.10
N ARG A 64 -10.71 -12.77 5.27
CA ARG A 64 -9.66 -13.81 5.22
C ARG A 64 -8.31 -13.24 4.81
N ARG A 65 -8.26 -12.45 3.74
CA ARG A 65 -7.00 -11.95 3.17
C ARG A 65 -6.28 -11.00 4.12
N ILE A 66 -7.02 -10.11 4.79
CA ILE A 66 -6.42 -9.21 5.79
C ILE A 66 -5.86 -9.97 7.00
N ARG A 67 -6.49 -11.07 7.43
CA ARG A 67 -5.94 -11.93 8.50
C ARG A 67 -4.67 -12.66 8.07
N GLU A 68 -4.63 -13.14 6.82
CA GLU A 68 -3.43 -13.75 6.24
C GLU A 68 -2.28 -12.73 6.16
N LEU A 69 -2.55 -11.51 5.69
CA LEU A 69 -1.58 -10.41 5.68
C LEU A 69 -1.08 -10.08 7.10
N THR A 70 -1.97 -9.99 8.09
CA THR A 70 -1.59 -9.79 9.48
C THR A 70 -0.66 -10.91 9.98
N ALA A 71 -0.96 -12.17 9.66
CA ALA A 71 -0.12 -13.30 10.05
C ALA A 71 1.26 -13.29 9.38
N VAL A 72 1.34 -12.86 8.11
CA VAL A 72 2.62 -12.67 7.41
C VAL A 72 3.45 -11.58 8.07
N VAL A 73 2.84 -10.43 8.38
CA VAL A 73 3.53 -9.32 9.06
C VAL A 73 3.98 -9.74 10.45
N GLN A 74 3.14 -10.43 11.21
CA GLN A 74 3.51 -10.92 12.55
C GLN A 74 4.71 -11.87 12.50
N LYS A 75 4.69 -12.86 11.59
CA LYS A 75 5.76 -13.87 11.49
C LYS A 75 7.06 -13.32 10.90
N ARG A 76 7.00 -12.41 9.94
CA ARG A 76 8.20 -11.89 9.24
C ARG A 76 9.04 -10.96 10.12
N TRP A 77 8.39 -10.15 10.96
CA TRP A 77 9.06 -9.20 11.84
C TRP A 77 9.04 -9.61 13.32
N ASN A 78 8.67 -10.87 13.61
CA ASN A 78 8.63 -11.45 14.95
C ASN A 78 7.86 -10.58 15.98
N PHE A 79 6.73 -10.02 15.56
CA PHE A 79 5.85 -9.30 16.48
C PHE A 79 5.17 -10.27 17.45
N SER A 80 4.92 -9.80 18.67
CA SER A 80 4.10 -10.55 19.63
C SER A 80 2.67 -10.68 19.13
N GLU A 81 1.98 -11.75 19.54
CA GLU A 81 0.57 -11.94 19.19
C GLU A 81 -0.26 -10.70 19.59
N ASN A 82 -1.19 -10.29 18.72
CA ASN A 82 -2.07 -9.12 18.89
C ASN A 82 -1.37 -7.76 19.03
N SER A 83 -0.07 -7.62 18.75
CA SER A 83 0.59 -6.30 18.75
C SER A 83 0.50 -5.56 17.41
N VAL A 84 0.02 -6.22 16.35
CA VAL A 84 -0.11 -5.64 15.01
C VAL A 84 -1.55 -5.76 14.53
N GLU A 85 -2.12 -4.64 14.10
CA GLU A 85 -3.45 -4.57 13.49
C GLU A 85 -3.36 -3.89 12.12
N LEU A 86 -3.98 -4.51 11.10
CA LEU A 86 -4.05 -3.98 9.75
C LEU A 86 -5.43 -3.38 9.50
N TYR A 87 -5.46 -2.19 8.90
CA TYR A 87 -6.65 -1.51 8.44
C TYR A 87 -6.57 -1.25 6.94
N ALA A 88 -7.72 -1.23 6.27
CA ALA A 88 -7.80 -0.84 4.87
C ALA A 88 -8.63 0.44 4.74
N GLU A 89 -8.01 1.48 4.20
CA GLU A 89 -8.63 2.78 3.94
C GLU A 89 -8.77 2.99 2.43
N LYS A 90 -9.91 3.55 2.02
CA LYS A 90 -10.15 3.86 0.61
C LYS A 90 -9.43 5.14 0.23
N VAL A 91 -8.71 5.12 -0.90
CA VAL A 91 -8.14 6.34 -1.48
C VAL A 91 -9.28 7.25 -1.96
N ASN A 92 -9.36 8.47 -1.41
CA ASN A 92 -10.43 9.43 -1.73
C ASN A 92 -10.49 9.77 -3.22
N ASN A 93 -9.37 10.19 -3.81
CA ASN A 93 -9.29 10.52 -5.23
C ASN A 93 -8.21 9.69 -5.94
N ARG A 94 -8.62 8.55 -6.53
CA ARG A 94 -7.73 7.65 -7.27
C ARG A 94 -7.02 8.34 -8.44
N GLY A 95 -7.62 9.39 -9.02
CA GLY A 95 -7.04 10.13 -10.14
C GLY A 95 -5.81 10.95 -9.75
N LEU A 96 -5.67 11.29 -8.46
CA LEU A 96 -4.54 12.04 -7.93
C LEU A 96 -3.45 11.14 -7.33
N CYS A 97 -3.64 9.82 -7.33
CA CYS A 97 -2.64 8.88 -6.86
C CYS A 97 -1.78 8.39 -8.04
N ALA A 98 -0.51 8.77 -8.07
CA ALA A 98 0.42 8.36 -9.11
C ALA A 98 0.55 6.82 -9.22
N VAL A 99 0.74 6.12 -8.08
CA VAL A 99 0.92 4.66 -8.05
C VAL A 99 -0.26 3.93 -8.67
N ALA A 100 -1.49 4.29 -8.28
CA ALA A 100 -2.71 3.70 -8.81
C ALA A 100 -2.89 3.97 -10.32
N GLN A 101 -2.44 5.12 -10.82
CA GLN A 101 -2.48 5.43 -12.26
C GLN A 101 -1.41 4.67 -13.05
N CYS A 102 -0.21 4.51 -12.50
CA CYS A 102 0.84 3.67 -13.08
C CYS A 102 0.41 2.20 -13.16
N GLU A 103 -0.21 1.68 -12.10
CA GLU A 103 -0.77 0.32 -12.12
C GLU A 103 -1.87 0.18 -13.18
N SER A 104 -2.79 1.14 -13.25
CA SER A 104 -3.82 1.21 -14.30
C SER A 104 -3.21 1.21 -15.71
N LEU A 105 -2.13 1.96 -15.93
CA LEU A 105 -1.40 1.97 -17.20
C LEU A 105 -0.79 0.60 -17.49
N ARG A 106 -0.12 -0.02 -16.52
CA ARG A 106 0.44 -1.38 -16.63
C ARG A 106 -0.64 -2.39 -17.04
N TYR A 107 -1.82 -2.37 -16.41
CA TYR A 107 -2.92 -3.27 -16.80
C TYR A 107 -3.39 -3.04 -18.24
N LYS A 108 -3.53 -1.79 -18.67
CA LYS A 108 -3.94 -1.47 -20.04
C LYS A 108 -2.92 -1.96 -21.08
N LEU A 109 -1.63 -1.83 -20.79
CA LEU A 109 -0.57 -2.28 -21.68
C LEU A 109 -0.50 -3.81 -21.76
N ILE A 110 -0.59 -4.51 -20.61
CA ILE A 110 -0.66 -5.98 -20.56
C ILE A 110 -1.91 -6.49 -21.30
N GLY A 111 -3.02 -5.76 -21.19
CA GLY A 111 -4.27 -6.05 -21.91
C GLY A 111 -4.21 -5.81 -23.42
N GLY A 112 -3.05 -5.48 -23.98
CA GLY A 112 -2.84 -5.32 -25.43
C GLY A 112 -3.36 -4.00 -26.00
N LEU A 113 -3.67 -3.01 -25.16
CA LEU A 113 -4.12 -1.71 -25.63
C LEU A 113 -2.94 -0.94 -26.26
N ALA A 114 -3.17 -0.31 -27.41
CA ALA A 114 -2.13 0.49 -28.07
C ALA A 114 -1.56 1.56 -27.14
N VAL A 115 -0.23 1.70 -27.11
CA VAL A 115 0.52 2.52 -26.14
C VAL A 115 -0.04 3.94 -26.04
N ARG A 116 -0.19 4.66 -27.16
CA ARG A 116 -0.73 6.03 -27.16
C ARG A 116 -2.14 6.10 -26.58
N ARG A 117 -3.00 5.12 -26.89
CA ARG A 117 -4.38 5.07 -26.38
C ARG A 117 -4.40 4.84 -24.87
N ALA A 118 -3.52 3.96 -24.36
CA ALA A 118 -3.39 3.69 -22.94
C ALA A 118 -2.91 4.94 -22.18
N CYS A 119 -1.83 5.57 -22.65
CA CYS A 119 -1.25 6.76 -22.03
C CYS A 119 -2.22 7.95 -22.06
N TYR A 120 -2.79 8.30 -23.23
CA TYR A 120 -3.75 9.41 -23.31
C TYR A 120 -4.99 9.18 -22.45
N GLY A 121 -5.46 7.94 -22.34
CA GLY A 121 -6.58 7.60 -21.46
C GLY A 121 -6.26 7.81 -19.97
N VAL A 122 -5.03 7.54 -19.54
CA VAL A 122 -4.59 7.79 -18.15
C VAL A 122 -4.38 9.28 -17.91
N VAL A 123 -3.64 9.96 -18.79
CA VAL A 123 -3.39 11.42 -18.72
C VAL A 123 -4.71 12.19 -18.65
N ARG A 124 -5.65 11.88 -19.53
CA ARG A 124 -6.98 12.51 -19.54
C ARG A 124 -7.73 12.27 -18.23
N PHE A 125 -7.73 11.05 -17.71
CA PHE A 125 -8.40 10.72 -16.45
C PHE A 125 -7.80 11.49 -15.26
N VAL A 126 -6.48 11.66 -15.22
CA VAL A 126 -5.79 12.42 -14.17
C VAL A 126 -6.16 13.91 -14.24
N MET A 127 -6.14 14.49 -15.44
CA MET A 127 -6.55 15.89 -15.65
C MET A 127 -8.02 16.13 -15.29
N GLU A 128 -8.93 15.24 -15.72
CA GLU A 128 -10.37 15.29 -15.37
C GLU A 128 -10.60 15.13 -13.86
N SER A 129 -9.68 14.48 -13.14
CA SER A 129 -9.74 14.32 -11.68
C SER A 129 -9.26 15.56 -10.90
N GLY A 130 -8.90 16.65 -11.60
CA GLY A 130 -8.53 17.95 -11.01
C GLY A 130 -7.03 18.16 -10.81
N ALA A 131 -6.16 17.38 -11.48
CA ALA A 131 -4.73 17.62 -11.45
C ALA A 131 -4.35 18.91 -12.18
N LYS A 132 -3.33 19.62 -11.69
CA LYS A 132 -2.79 20.82 -12.36
C LYS A 132 -2.00 20.48 -13.64
N GLY A 133 -1.47 19.27 -13.70
CA GLY A 133 -0.64 18.74 -14.79
C GLY A 133 -0.27 17.29 -14.48
N VAL A 134 0.13 16.54 -15.49
CA VAL A 134 0.57 15.14 -15.39
C VAL A 134 1.58 14.84 -16.50
N GLU A 135 2.55 14.00 -16.18
CA GLU A 135 3.56 13.46 -17.11
C GLU A 135 3.64 11.93 -16.94
#